data_AF-A0A7V8IX36-F1
#
_entry.id   AF-A0A7V8IX36-F1
#
_cell.length_a   1.000
_cell.length_b   1.000
_cell.length_c   1.000
_cell.angle_alpha   90.00
_cell.angle_beta   90.00
_cell.angle_gamma   90.00
#
_symmetry.space_group_name_H-M   'P 1'
#
loop_
_entity.id
_entity.type
_entity.pdbx_description
1 polymer ?
#
loop_
_entity_poly.entity_id
_entity_poly.type
_entity_poly.pdbx_seq_one_letter_code
_entity_poly.pdbx_strand_id
1 'polypeptide(L)'
;MEINRVDPSFPIRPVRVLELAPPASFDDAPRDVVSISPQARLREQLRAAPDIRTDRVADLRRRIQNGSYDESAALGDTVKRLLGEIE
;
A
#
# COMPACT_ATOMS: atom_id res chain seq x y z
N MET A 1 -46.06 22.52 10.31
CA MET A 1 -44.62 22.27 10.03
C MET A 1 -44.49 22.05 8.54
N GLU A 2 -44.10 23.08 7.81
CA GLU A 2 -43.99 23.06 6.35
C GLU A 2 -42.51 23.04 5.99
N ILE A 3 -42.04 21.97 5.35
CA ILE A 3 -40.63 21.81 4.98
C ILE A 3 -40.46 22.46 3.60
N ASN A 4 -39.78 23.61 3.53
CA ASN A 4 -39.47 24.28 2.26
C ASN A 4 -38.69 23.33 1.34
N ARG A 5 -39.30 22.94 0.22
CA ARG A 5 -38.65 22.17 -0.84
C ARG A 5 -37.76 23.11 -1.66
N VAL A 6 -36.46 22.83 -1.70
CA VAL A 6 -35.51 23.55 -2.55
C VAL A 6 -35.69 23.05 -3.98
N ASP A 7 -36.06 23.94 -4.88
CA ASP A 7 -36.23 23.66 -6.31
C ASP A 7 -34.85 23.70 -7.00
N PRO A 8 -34.32 22.58 -7.53
CA PRO A 8 -32.94 22.49 -8.03
C PRO A 8 -32.74 23.20 -9.38
N SER A 9 -33.79 23.81 -9.93
CA SER A 9 -33.80 24.43 -11.26
C SER A 9 -33.38 25.91 -11.26
N PHE A 10 -33.13 26.50 -10.08
CA PHE A 10 -32.62 27.87 -9.96
C PHE A 10 -31.11 27.89 -9.64
N PRO A 11 -30.27 28.58 -10.43
CA PRO A 11 -28.85 28.65 -10.15
C PRO A 11 -28.62 29.45 -8.85
N ILE A 12 -28.08 28.78 -7.84
CA ILE A 12 -27.62 29.41 -6.61
C ILE A 12 -26.45 30.33 -6.98
N ARG A 13 -26.69 31.64 -7.03
CA ARG A 13 -25.62 32.62 -7.21
C ARG A 13 -24.80 32.67 -5.92
N PRO A 14 -23.49 32.37 -5.93
CA PRO A 14 -22.68 32.54 -4.74
C PRO A 14 -22.68 34.03 -4.39
N VAL A 15 -23.09 34.35 -3.15
CA VAL A 15 -22.97 35.70 -2.60
C VAL A 15 -21.48 36.03 -2.59
N ARG A 16 -21.10 37.04 -3.36
CA ARG A 16 -19.71 37.50 -3.42
C ARG A 16 -19.39 38.20 -2.10
N VAL A 17 -18.77 37.46 -1.18
CA VAL A 17 -18.10 38.07 -0.03
C VAL A 17 -16.96 38.90 -0.61
N LEU A 18 -16.93 40.21 -0.35
CA LEU A 18 -15.73 41.01 -0.60
C LEU A 18 -14.64 40.51 0.37
N GLU A 19 -13.95 39.46 -0.04
CA GLU A 19 -12.77 38.95 0.63
C GLU A 19 -11.62 39.92 0.33
N LEU A 20 -10.98 40.44 1.39
CA LEU A 20 -9.77 41.25 1.27
C LEU A 20 -8.79 40.52 0.34
N ALA A 21 -8.16 41.28 -0.57
CA ALA A 21 -7.23 40.75 -1.56
C ALA A 21 -6.26 39.73 -0.95
N PRO A 22 -6.19 38.49 -1.47
CA PRO A 22 -5.16 37.55 -1.05
C PRO A 22 -3.78 38.11 -1.41
N PRO A 23 -2.72 37.84 -0.63
CA PRO A 23 -1.37 38.11 -1.08
C PRO A 23 -1.16 37.40 -2.42
N ALA A 24 -0.54 38.12 -3.36
CA ALA A 24 -0.26 37.64 -4.71
C ALA A 24 0.17 36.17 -4.70
N SER A 25 -0.61 35.34 -5.41
CA SER A 25 -0.30 33.93 -5.62
C SER A 25 1.10 33.81 -6.23
N PHE A 26 2.05 33.29 -5.45
CA PHE A 26 3.25 32.67 -6.00
C PHE A 26 2.84 31.30 -6.53
N ASP A 27 2.17 31.28 -7.67
CA ASP A 27 1.99 30.06 -8.45
C ASP A 27 3.03 30.00 -9.57
N ASP A 28 3.49 28.78 -9.82
CA ASP A 28 4.36 28.38 -10.93
C ASP A 28 5.89 28.44 -10.71
N ALA A 29 6.36 27.96 -9.56
CA ALA A 29 7.66 27.28 -9.58
C ALA A 29 7.47 25.92 -10.29
N PRO A 30 8.28 25.56 -11.31
CA PRO A 30 8.16 24.27 -11.97
C PRO A 30 8.32 23.17 -10.92
N ARG A 31 7.24 22.47 -10.63
CA ARG A 31 7.26 21.32 -9.73
C ARG A 31 7.85 20.15 -10.49
N ASP A 32 9.11 19.85 -10.23
CA ASP A 32 9.72 18.62 -10.69
C ASP A 32 8.98 17.42 -10.06
N VAL A 33 8.32 16.62 -10.89
CA VAL A 33 7.55 15.44 -10.46
C VAL A 33 8.33 14.20 -10.85
N VAL A 34 8.92 13.54 -9.85
CA VAL A 34 9.58 12.25 -10.05
C VAL A 34 8.55 11.14 -10.09
N SER A 35 8.40 10.52 -11.26
CA SER A 35 7.57 9.32 -11.41
C SER A 35 8.39 8.07 -11.07
N ILE A 36 7.98 7.36 -10.01
CA ILE A 36 8.61 6.11 -9.60
C ILE A 36 7.99 4.96 -10.39
N SER A 37 8.83 4.15 -11.04
CA SER A 37 8.37 2.99 -11.79
C SER A 37 7.66 1.97 -10.88
N PRO A 38 6.69 1.20 -11.39
CA PRO A 38 6.04 0.14 -10.63
C PRO A 38 7.02 -0.87 -10.02
N GLN A 39 8.10 -1.18 -10.75
CA GLN A 39 9.15 -2.09 -10.30
C GLN A 39 9.95 -1.50 -9.12
N ALA A 40 10.25 -0.20 -9.15
CA ALA A 40 10.96 0.45 -8.05
C ALA A 40 10.10 0.48 -6.77
N ARG A 41 8.79 0.75 -6.89
CA ARG A 41 7.84 0.65 -5.76
C ARG A 41 7.78 -0.77 -5.19
N LEU A 42 7.76 -1.79 -6.04
CA LEU A 42 7.77 -3.19 -5.59
C LEU A 42 9.06 -3.53 -4.83
N ARG A 43 10.23 -3.09 -5.31
CA ARG A 43 11.50 -3.32 -4.61
C ARG A 43 11.57 -2.64 -3.26
N GLU A 44 11.00 -1.45 -3.13
CA GLU A 44 10.89 -0.74 -1.86
C GLU A 44 9.98 -1.50 -0.88
N GLN A 45 8.83 -1.99 -1.34
CA GLN A 45 7.94 -2.82 -0.52
C GLN A 45 8.61 -4.13 -0.06
N LEU A 46 9.39 -4.77 -0.94
CA LEU A 46 10.16 -5.96 -0.58
C LEU A 46 11.26 -5.68 0.45
N ARG A 47 11.89 -4.49 0.40
CA ARG A 47 12.87 -4.05 1.41
C ARG A 47 12.23 -3.65 2.73
N ALA A 48 11.02 -3.10 2.69
CA ALA A 48 10.25 -2.72 3.87
C ALA A 48 9.56 -3.91 4.53
N ALA A 49 9.52 -5.07 3.88
CA ALA A 49 9.03 -6.29 4.48
C ALA A 49 9.96 -6.69 5.65
N PRO A 50 9.40 -7.15 6.78
CA PRO A 50 10.22 -7.57 7.91
C PRO A 50 11.08 -8.77 7.51
N ASP A 51 12.36 -8.74 7.91
CA ASP A 51 13.31 -9.84 7.71
C ASP A 51 12.77 -11.16 8.27
N ILE A 52 11.96 -11.08 9.33
CA ILE A 52 11.32 -12.22 9.97
C ILE A 52 9.80 -12.07 9.90
N ARG A 53 9.18 -12.96 9.13
CA ARG A 53 7.72 -13.15 9.10
C ARG A 53 7.24 -13.96 10.30
N THR A 54 6.87 -13.26 11.37
CA THR A 54 6.47 -13.88 12.66
C THR A 54 5.28 -14.83 12.53
N ASP A 55 4.36 -14.55 11.59
CA ASP A 55 3.26 -15.42 11.19
C ASP A 55 3.75 -16.79 10.68
N ARG A 56 4.69 -16.77 9.73
CA ARG A 56 5.30 -17.99 9.18
C ARG A 56 6.08 -18.76 10.23
N VAL A 57 6.79 -18.06 11.12
CA VAL A 57 7.52 -18.67 12.23
C VAL A 57 6.57 -19.34 13.22
N ALA A 58 5.44 -18.71 13.55
CA ALA A 58 4.44 -19.29 14.44
C ALA A 58 3.81 -20.56 13.82
N ASP A 59 3.52 -20.53 12.53
CA ASP A 59 3.01 -21.70 11.79
C ASP A 59 4.02 -22.86 11.77
N LEU A 60 5.28 -22.57 11.49
CA LEU A 60 6.37 -23.55 11.54
C LEU A 60 6.53 -24.14 12.94
N ARG A 61 6.51 -23.31 13.99
CA ARG A 61 6.59 -23.76 15.38
C ARG A 61 5.44 -24.70 15.73
N ARG A 62 4.21 -24.39 15.32
CA ARG A 62 3.04 -25.27 15.53
C ARG A 62 3.21 -26.60 14.81
N ARG A 63 3.67 -26.60 13.56
CA ARG A 63 3.92 -27.83 12.78
C ARG A 63 4.98 -28.72 13.43
N ILE A 64 6.07 -28.12 13.90
CA ILE A 64 7.15 -28.82 14.61
C ILE A 64 6.64 -29.42 15.92
N GLN A 65 5.89 -28.65 16.72
CA GLN A 65 5.31 -29.13 17.99
C GLN A 65 4.32 -30.28 17.79
N ASN A 66 3.58 -30.26 16.69
CA ASN A 66 2.63 -31.31 16.35
C ASN A 66 3.30 -32.58 15.79
N GLY A 67 4.64 -32.66 15.78
CA GLY A 67 5.40 -33.82 15.32
C GLY A 67 5.28 -34.07 13.81
N SER A 68 4.76 -33.11 13.04
CA SER A 68 4.63 -33.21 11.59
C SER A 68 5.97 -32.84 10.93
N TYR A 69 6.94 -33.75 11.09
CA TYR A 69 8.06 -33.84 10.17
C TYR A 69 7.53 -34.50 8.91
N ASP A 70 7.19 -33.69 7.93
CA ASP A 70 6.61 -34.17 6.67
C ASP A 70 7.73 -34.83 5.83
N GLU A 71 8.07 -36.08 6.17
CA GLU A 71 9.35 -36.73 5.81
C GLU A 71 9.56 -36.91 4.30
N SER A 72 8.51 -36.89 3.48
CA SER A 72 8.65 -37.10 2.02
C SER A 72 8.62 -35.79 1.23
N ALA A 73 7.63 -34.94 1.51
CA ALA A 73 7.45 -33.69 0.77
C ALA A 73 8.49 -32.63 1.18
N ALA A 74 8.75 -32.48 2.49
CA ALA A 74 9.74 -31.51 2.97
C ALA A 74 11.17 -31.92 2.56
N LEU A 75 11.46 -33.22 2.47
CA LEU A 75 12.75 -33.71 1.98
C LEU A 75 12.93 -33.38 0.50
N GLY A 76 11.92 -33.63 -0.34
CA GLY A 76 11.95 -33.28 -1.76
C GLY A 76 12.16 -31.79 -2.01
N ASP A 77 11.48 -30.94 -1.24
CA ASP A 77 11.65 -29.48 -1.33
C ASP A 77 13.01 -29.02 -0.81
N THR A 78 13.52 -29.65 0.25
CA THR A 78 14.86 -29.36 0.78
C THR A 78 15.94 -29.73 -0.22
N VAL A 79 15.83 -30.90 -0.87
CA VAL A 79 16.77 -31.35 -1.91
C VAL A 79 16.73 -30.40 -3.11
N LYS A 80 15.54 -30.00 -3.58
CA LYS A 80 15.42 -29.01 -4.67
C LYS A 80 16.10 -27.68 -4.33
N ARG A 81 15.91 -27.17 -3.12
CA ARG A 81 16.57 -25.94 -2.67
C ARG A 81 18.09 -26.10 -2.62
N LEU A 82 18.56 -27.24 -2.10
CA LEU A 82 20.00 -27.52 -2.02
C LEU A 82 20.64 -27.57 -3.41
N LEU A 83 20.00 -28.21 -4.38
CA LEU A 83 20.49 -28.25 -5.75
C LEU A 83 20.46 -26.85 -6.40
N GLY A 84 19.41 -26.07 -6.17
CA GLY A 84 19.30 -24.71 -6.72
C GLY A 84 20.26 -23.68 -6.11
N GLU A 85 20.89 -23.96 -4.96
CA GLU A 85 21.94 -23.12 -4.38
C GLU A 85 23.36 -23.45 -4.88
N ILE A 86 23.54 -24.62 -5.51
CA ILE A 86 24.85 -25.08 -6.01
C ILE A 86 25.08 -24.70 -7.48
N GLU A 87 24.02 -24.35 -8.22
CA GLU A 87 24.07 -23.76 -9.57
C GLU A 87 24.15 -22.23 -9.54
#